data_AF-A0AAW0R642-F1
#
_entry.id   AF-A0AAW0R642-F1
#
_cell.length_a   1.000
_cell.length_b   1.000
_cell.length_c   1.000
_cell.angle_alpha   90.00
_cell.angle_beta   90.00
_cell.angle_gamma   90.00
#
_symmetry.space_group_name_H-M   'P 1'
#
loop_
_entity.id
_entity.type
_entity.pdbx_description
1 polymer ?
#
loop_
_entity_poly.entity_id
_entity_poly.type
_entity_poly.pdbx_seq_one_letter_code
_entity_poly.pdbx_strand_id
1 'polypeptide(L)'
;MSTFNTTPQSNSEELSTKSNWEGFMGSTCEEMHTTGYAEWGFVIYRCAYGDDALWDRYMKYFKDEIHNKLVEQGCEFMEKYSRWTVVEDKAGLQGASKLQVRRHFVEWRDRHCVWRPGQPWFEKYLPDHLPDKETLRLPRFNYCLHVDQDCLDTVDAHAAGKPTETPNYPAPYLVVALIDGDFVDRSRPDDFHQFPPLDGCTRKYVGWQYRPVRLIPDFYNNHHYWKMESDIEYRRPPMISPFCLGIMPLAKGEQ
;
A
#
# COMPACT_ATOMS: atom_id res chain seq x y z
N MET A 1 12.49 27.28 27.03
CA MET A 1 11.58 26.37 26.30
C MET A 1 11.57 26.81 24.86
N SER A 2 12.34 26.15 24.00
CA SER A 2 12.48 26.48 22.58
C SER A 2 11.62 25.52 21.78
N THR A 3 10.58 26.03 21.14
CA THR A 3 9.76 25.31 20.17
C THR A 3 10.44 25.37 18.81
N PHE A 4 10.93 24.23 18.32
CA PHE A 4 11.39 24.11 16.93
C PHE A 4 10.17 24.19 16.01
N ASN A 5 9.94 25.37 15.44
CA ASN A 5 9.14 25.53 14.23
C ASN A 5 10.03 25.12 13.05
N THR A 6 9.86 23.90 12.54
CA THR A 6 10.46 23.51 11.26
C THR A 6 9.52 24.01 10.16
N THR A 7 9.95 25.04 9.45
CA THR A 7 9.20 25.76 8.41
C THR A 7 8.98 24.88 7.16
N PRO A 8 7.83 24.97 6.46
CA PRO A 8 7.59 24.25 5.20
C PRO A 8 8.67 24.46 4.12
N GLN A 9 9.35 25.61 4.14
CA GLN A 9 10.42 25.97 3.20
C GLN A 9 11.68 25.10 3.29
N SER A 10 12.05 24.58 4.46
CA SER A 10 13.26 23.74 4.58
C SER A 10 13.05 22.36 3.94
N ASN A 11 11.81 21.85 4.01
CA ASN A 11 11.45 20.57 3.41
C ASN A 11 11.43 20.66 1.87
N SER A 12 11.00 21.79 1.31
CA SER A 12 10.96 22.00 -0.14
C SER A 12 12.34 22.11 -0.77
N GLU A 13 13.31 22.77 -0.12
CA GLU A 13 14.69 22.88 -0.62
C GLU A 13 15.42 21.53 -0.54
N GLU A 14 15.25 20.76 0.53
CA GLU A 14 15.89 19.46 0.63
C GLU A 14 15.32 18.45 -0.37
N LEU A 15 13.99 18.48 -0.60
CA LEU A 15 13.34 17.70 -1.65
C LEU A 15 13.91 18.08 -3.03
N SER A 16 14.01 19.38 -3.35
CA SER A 16 14.50 19.82 -4.67
C SER A 16 15.98 19.56 -4.92
N THR A 17 16.82 19.52 -3.87
CA THR A 17 18.28 19.37 -4.01
C THR A 17 18.71 17.91 -4.00
N LYS A 18 17.91 17.01 -3.40
CA LYS A 18 18.20 15.56 -3.32
C LYS A 18 17.37 14.71 -4.29
N SER A 19 16.31 15.26 -4.87
CA SER A 19 15.53 14.59 -5.92
C SER A 19 16.33 14.57 -7.22
N ASN A 20 17.08 13.49 -7.44
CA ASN A 20 17.28 13.06 -8.81
C ASN A 20 15.92 12.47 -9.23
N TRP A 21 15.06 13.27 -9.87
CA TRP A 21 13.66 12.91 -10.18
C TRP A 21 13.53 11.61 -11.02
N GLU A 22 14.64 11.12 -11.56
CA GLU A 22 14.80 9.87 -12.29
C GLU A 22 15.09 8.64 -11.39
N GLY A 23 15.27 8.84 -10.08
CA GLY A 23 15.62 7.79 -9.11
C GLY A 23 14.41 7.05 -8.52
N PHE A 24 14.70 6.02 -7.71
CA PHE A 24 13.70 5.34 -6.89
C PHE A 24 12.93 6.36 -6.04
N MET A 25 11.60 6.23 -5.92
CA MET A 25 10.72 7.23 -5.27
C MET A 25 10.58 8.60 -5.99
N GLY A 26 11.08 8.76 -7.22
CA GLY A 26 11.04 10.02 -7.98
C GLY A 26 9.65 10.65 -8.10
N SER A 27 8.64 9.87 -8.52
CA SER A 27 7.24 10.34 -8.62
C SER A 27 6.68 10.75 -7.26
N THR A 28 7.07 10.06 -6.19
CA THR A 28 6.65 10.43 -4.83
C THR A 28 7.26 11.74 -4.39
N CYS A 29 8.55 11.95 -4.64
CA CYS A 29 9.18 13.23 -4.40
C CYS A 29 8.48 14.34 -5.19
N GLU A 30 8.14 14.07 -6.46
CA GLU A 30 7.50 15.05 -7.35
C GLU A 30 6.16 15.47 -6.78
N GLU A 31 5.32 14.49 -6.41
CA GLU A 31 4.03 14.75 -5.78
C GLU A 31 4.17 15.46 -4.44
N MET A 32 5.15 15.14 -3.60
CA MET A 32 5.39 15.89 -2.36
C MET A 32 5.72 17.37 -2.63
N HIS A 33 6.51 17.64 -3.67
CA HIS A 33 6.91 18.99 -4.04
C HIS A 33 5.74 19.78 -4.65
N THR A 34 5.01 19.19 -5.60
CA THR A 34 3.90 19.85 -6.32
C THR A 34 2.70 20.10 -5.41
N THR A 35 2.37 19.15 -4.54
CA THR A 35 1.22 19.24 -3.63
C THR A 35 1.54 20.00 -2.35
N GLY A 36 2.82 20.09 -1.97
CA GLY A 36 3.27 20.54 -0.65
C GLY A 36 2.97 19.53 0.47
N TYR A 37 2.44 18.35 0.16
CA TYR A 37 2.14 17.29 1.12
C TYR A 37 3.35 16.35 1.27
N ALA A 38 4.26 16.69 2.18
CA ALA A 38 5.51 15.97 2.40
C ALA A 38 5.37 14.72 3.28
N GLU A 39 4.36 13.87 3.03
CA GLU A 39 4.18 12.60 3.72
C GLU A 39 3.87 11.47 2.73
N TRP A 40 4.44 10.28 2.97
CA TRP A 40 4.11 9.06 2.24
C TRP A 40 3.93 7.87 3.19
N GLY A 41 3.51 6.73 2.66
CA GLY A 41 3.15 5.53 3.42
C GLY A 41 1.64 5.37 3.54
N PHE A 42 1.19 4.41 4.35
CA PHE A 42 -0.21 3.98 4.36
C PHE A 42 -0.86 4.01 5.75
N VAL A 43 -2.18 3.90 5.75
CA VAL A 43 -2.97 3.50 6.92
C VAL A 43 -2.95 1.97 7.02
N ILE A 44 -2.64 1.45 8.20
CA ILE A 44 -2.51 0.02 8.47
C ILE A 44 -3.61 -0.38 9.44
N TYR A 45 -4.48 -1.30 9.02
CA TYR A 45 -5.54 -1.87 9.84
C TYR A 45 -5.09 -3.20 10.41
N ARG A 46 -4.91 -3.25 11.73
CA ARG A 46 -4.69 -4.50 12.45
C ARG A 46 -6.03 -5.24 12.57
N CYS A 47 -6.11 -6.44 11.99
CA CYS A 47 -7.33 -7.25 11.99
C CYS A 47 -7.17 -8.62 12.68
N ALA A 48 -5.96 -8.94 13.12
CA ALA A 48 -5.65 -10.10 13.94
C ALA A 48 -5.10 -9.67 15.32
N TYR A 49 -5.82 -10.04 16.38
CA TYR A 49 -5.49 -9.72 17.79
C TYR A 49 -5.28 -10.97 18.65
N GLY A 50 -4.87 -12.08 18.01
CA GLY A 50 -4.63 -13.36 18.70
C GLY A 50 -3.32 -13.39 19.49
N ASP A 51 -2.29 -12.69 19.01
CA ASP A 51 -0.96 -12.64 19.62
C ASP A 51 -0.34 -11.25 19.41
N ASP A 52 -0.19 -10.49 20.51
CA ASP A 52 0.40 -9.15 20.50
C ASP A 52 1.92 -9.20 20.25
N ALA A 53 2.61 -10.22 20.77
CA ALA A 53 4.04 -10.36 20.57
C ALA A 53 4.38 -10.70 19.11
N LEU A 54 3.54 -11.52 18.45
CA LEU A 54 3.66 -11.79 17.02
C LEU A 54 3.39 -10.53 16.19
N TRP A 55 2.38 -9.74 16.56
CA TRP A 55 2.11 -8.44 15.94
C TRP A 55 3.28 -7.46 16.06
N ASP A 56 3.89 -7.36 17.25
CA ASP A 56 5.04 -6.48 17.46
C ASP A 56 6.24 -6.90 16.59
N ARG A 57 6.50 -8.22 16.48
CA ARG A 57 7.51 -8.76 15.55
C ARG A 57 7.17 -8.43 14.10
N TYR A 58 5.91 -8.62 13.69
CA TYR A 58 5.44 -8.28 12.35
C TYR A 58 5.71 -6.80 12.03
N MET A 59 5.30 -5.89 12.91
CA MET A 59 5.46 -4.45 12.69
C MET A 59 6.93 -4.00 12.71
N LYS A 60 7.78 -4.70 13.49
CA LYS A 60 9.22 -4.49 13.44
C LYS A 60 9.76 -4.87 12.06
N TYR A 61 9.52 -6.10 11.61
CA TYR A 61 10.00 -6.57 10.31
C TYR A 61 9.40 -5.76 9.15
N PHE A 62 8.16 -5.29 9.29
CA PHE A 62 7.52 -4.43 8.30
C PHE A 62 8.35 -3.16 8.07
N LYS A 63 8.76 -2.50 9.16
CA LYS A 63 9.58 -1.28 9.09
C LYS A 63 11.00 -1.60 8.60
N ASP A 64 11.60 -2.70 9.07
CA ASP A 64 12.94 -3.12 8.64
C ASP A 64 12.98 -3.38 7.12
N GLU A 65 11.99 -4.07 6.55
CA GLU A 65 11.92 -4.36 5.12
C GLU A 65 11.82 -3.09 4.26
N ILE A 66 11.04 -2.12 4.71
CA ILE A 66 10.93 -0.81 4.06
C ILE A 66 12.26 -0.05 4.17
N HIS A 67 12.87 -0.01 5.34
CA HIS A 67 14.18 0.61 5.55
C HIS A 67 15.23 0.01 4.62
N ASN A 68 15.36 -1.31 4.61
CA ASN A 68 16.32 -2.04 3.79
C ASN A 68 16.12 -1.72 2.30
N LYS A 69 14.86 -1.71 1.83
CA LYS A 69 14.55 -1.34 0.45
C LYS A 69 14.97 0.09 0.14
N LEU A 70 14.70 1.04 1.02
CA LEU A 70 15.08 2.45 0.81
C LEU A 70 16.60 2.63 0.77
N VAL A 71 17.33 2.00 1.71
CA VAL A 71 18.81 2.04 1.77
C VAL A 71 19.43 1.46 0.50
N GLU A 72 18.96 0.30 0.04
CA GLU A 72 19.47 -0.33 -1.19
C GLU A 72 19.28 0.53 -2.44
N GLN A 73 18.26 1.39 -2.43
CA GLN A 73 17.94 2.31 -3.52
C GLN A 73 18.54 3.71 -3.30
N GLY A 74 19.31 3.92 -2.23
CA GLY A 74 19.91 5.22 -1.88
C GLY A 74 18.87 6.30 -1.56
N CYS A 75 17.71 5.90 -1.04
CA CYS A 75 16.55 6.75 -0.77
C CYS A 75 16.13 6.74 0.70
N GLU A 76 17.04 6.40 1.62
CA GLU A 76 16.80 6.36 3.06
C GLU A 76 16.36 7.72 3.64
N PHE A 77 16.70 8.82 2.96
CA PHE A 77 16.19 10.14 3.33
C PHE A 77 14.65 10.23 3.29
N MET A 78 13.97 9.34 2.55
CA MET A 78 12.51 9.29 2.49
C MET A 78 11.89 8.85 3.81
N GLU A 79 12.63 8.19 4.70
CA GLU A 79 12.09 7.69 5.97
C GLU A 79 11.53 8.80 6.85
N LYS A 80 12.13 9.99 6.84
CA LYS A 80 11.63 11.15 7.60
C LYS A 80 10.22 11.59 7.18
N TYR A 81 9.86 11.32 5.92
CA TYR A 81 8.55 11.60 5.35
C TYR A 81 7.59 10.41 5.43
N SER A 82 8.06 9.24 5.89
CA SER A 82 7.21 8.06 6.02
C SER A 82 6.24 8.22 7.20
N ARG A 83 4.99 7.82 6.97
CA ARG A 83 3.90 7.85 7.96
C ARG A 83 3.15 6.53 7.88
N TRP A 84 3.19 5.78 8.96
CA TRP A 84 2.47 4.51 9.08
C TRP A 84 1.39 4.67 10.14
N THR A 85 0.16 5.00 9.73
CA THR A 85 -0.94 5.23 10.68
C THR A 85 -1.57 3.89 11.01
N VAL A 86 -1.25 3.33 12.17
CA VAL A 86 -1.83 2.07 12.62
C VAL A 86 -3.19 2.36 13.28
N VAL A 87 -4.23 1.67 12.80
CA VAL A 87 -5.57 1.69 13.38
C VAL A 87 -5.76 0.38 14.14
N GLU A 88 -5.88 0.50 15.46
CA GLU A 88 -6.16 -0.61 16.37
C GLU A 88 -7.50 -0.36 17.05
N ASP A 89 -8.47 -1.21 16.74
CA ASP A 89 -9.80 -1.24 17.35
C ASP A 89 -10.27 -2.69 17.36
N LYS A 90 -9.88 -3.44 18.39
CA LYS A 90 -10.17 -4.88 18.49
C LYS A 90 -11.67 -5.17 18.39
N ALA A 91 -12.53 -4.30 18.91
CA ALA A 91 -13.97 -4.51 18.91
C ALA A 91 -14.56 -4.45 17.48
N GLY A 92 -14.08 -3.53 16.65
CA GLY A 92 -14.54 -3.37 15.26
C GLY A 92 -13.74 -4.15 14.22
N LEU A 93 -12.47 -4.46 14.49
CA LEU A 93 -11.52 -4.96 13.48
C LEU A 93 -11.10 -6.42 13.65
N GLN A 94 -11.36 -7.07 14.80
CA GLN A 94 -11.04 -8.49 14.97
C GLN A 94 -11.77 -9.33 13.91
N GLY A 95 -11.02 -9.94 13.00
CA GLY A 95 -11.57 -10.73 11.90
C GLY A 95 -12.35 -9.92 10.87
N ALA A 96 -12.19 -8.60 10.82
CA ALA A 96 -12.87 -7.77 9.83
C ALA A 96 -12.46 -8.15 8.41
N SER A 97 -13.47 -8.36 7.55
CA SER A 97 -13.29 -8.61 6.13
C SER A 97 -12.65 -7.40 5.43
N LYS A 98 -12.01 -7.65 4.28
CA LYS A 98 -11.41 -6.58 3.47
C LYS A 98 -12.46 -5.57 2.98
N LEU A 99 -13.71 -5.99 2.80
CA LEU A 99 -14.83 -5.09 2.51
C LEU A 99 -15.14 -4.16 3.69
N GLN A 100 -15.18 -4.67 4.93
CA GLN A 100 -15.40 -3.84 6.12
C GLN A 100 -14.25 -2.84 6.31
N VAL A 101 -13.01 -3.30 6.16
CA VAL A 101 -11.83 -2.43 6.26
C VAL A 101 -11.83 -1.35 5.17
N ARG A 102 -12.21 -1.69 3.93
CA ARG A 102 -12.38 -0.71 2.85
C ARG A 102 -13.35 0.40 3.25
N ARG A 103 -14.49 0.08 3.86
CA ARG A 103 -15.47 1.08 4.33
C ARG A 103 -14.88 1.98 5.41
N HIS A 104 -14.25 1.41 6.43
CA HIS A 104 -13.55 2.17 7.46
C HIS A 104 -12.46 3.07 6.87
N PHE A 105 -11.73 2.60 5.87
CA PHE A 105 -10.71 3.37 5.18
C PHE A 105 -11.27 4.52 4.37
N VAL A 106 -12.37 4.32 3.64
CA VAL A 106 -13.06 5.40 2.92
C VAL A 106 -13.52 6.50 3.88
N GLU A 107 -14.10 6.14 5.03
CA GLU A 107 -14.48 7.12 6.06
C GLU A 107 -13.27 7.83 6.69
N TRP A 108 -12.14 7.13 6.84
CA TRP A 108 -10.89 7.76 7.27
C TRP A 108 -10.39 8.73 6.21
N ARG A 109 -10.34 8.31 4.94
CA ARG A 109 -9.91 9.10 3.80
C ARG A 109 -10.74 10.38 3.71
N ASP A 110 -12.05 10.28 3.72
CA ASP A 110 -12.93 11.45 3.52
C ASP A 110 -12.78 12.50 4.64
N ARG A 111 -12.27 12.10 5.82
CA ARG A 111 -11.95 13.02 6.94
C ARG A 111 -10.54 13.62 6.88
N HIS A 112 -9.58 12.95 6.27
CA HIS A 112 -8.15 13.32 6.34
C HIS A 112 -7.56 13.72 4.99
N CYS A 113 -8.21 13.34 3.89
CA CYS A 113 -7.71 13.62 2.56
C CYS A 113 -7.67 15.13 2.35
N VAL A 114 -6.48 15.62 2.08
CA VAL A 114 -6.23 17.02 1.74
C VAL A 114 -6.63 17.36 0.30
N TRP A 115 -7.21 16.41 -0.43
CA TRP A 115 -7.70 16.63 -1.79
C TRP A 115 -8.71 17.77 -1.81
N ARG A 116 -8.38 18.82 -2.57
CA ARG A 116 -9.30 19.87 -2.95
C ARG A 116 -9.47 19.83 -4.46
N PRO A 117 -10.69 19.64 -4.99
CA PRO A 117 -10.94 19.91 -6.40
C PRO A 117 -10.62 21.39 -6.67
N GLY A 118 -9.94 21.66 -7.79
CA GLY A 118 -9.60 23.03 -8.21
C GLY A 118 -8.27 23.60 -7.71
N GLN A 119 -7.30 22.77 -7.30
CA GLN A 119 -5.92 23.25 -7.17
C GLN A 119 -5.36 23.64 -8.56
N PRO A 120 -4.79 24.85 -8.76
CA PRO A 120 -4.41 25.35 -10.08
C PRO A 120 -3.42 24.50 -10.87
N TRP A 121 -2.61 23.67 -10.20
CA TRP A 121 -1.68 22.76 -10.87
C TRP A 121 -2.38 21.49 -11.41
N PHE A 122 -3.51 21.10 -10.81
CA PHE A 122 -4.30 19.91 -11.16
C PHE A 122 -4.89 20.04 -12.58
N GLU A 123 -5.34 21.23 -12.96
CA GLU A 123 -5.84 21.50 -14.32
C GLU A 123 -4.71 21.78 -15.32
N LYS A 124 -3.54 22.24 -14.86
CA LYS A 124 -2.47 22.74 -15.73
C LYS A 124 -1.49 21.66 -16.20
N TYR A 125 -1.25 20.63 -15.41
CA TYR A 125 -0.17 19.64 -15.66
C TYR A 125 -0.66 18.20 -15.84
N LEU A 126 -1.92 17.87 -15.52
CA LEU A 126 -2.43 16.51 -15.74
C LEU A 126 -2.76 16.30 -17.22
N PRO A 127 -2.15 15.30 -17.88
CA PRO A 127 -2.48 14.96 -19.25
C PRO A 127 -3.96 14.59 -19.41
N ASP A 128 -4.58 15.03 -20.50
CA ASP A 128 -6.00 14.78 -20.78
C ASP A 128 -6.37 13.31 -20.94
N HIS A 129 -5.38 12.43 -21.13
CA HIS A 129 -5.56 11.00 -21.26
C HIS A 129 -5.53 10.23 -19.93
N LEU A 130 -5.28 10.89 -18.80
CA LEU A 130 -5.34 10.22 -17.50
C LEU A 130 -6.81 9.89 -17.15
N PRO A 131 -7.09 8.64 -16.74
CA PRO A 131 -8.44 8.24 -16.37
C PRO A 131 -8.91 8.98 -15.11
N ASP A 132 -10.18 9.38 -15.13
CA ASP A 132 -10.99 9.94 -14.04
C ASP A 132 -10.24 10.87 -13.06
N LYS A 133 -9.97 12.09 -13.55
CA LYS A 133 -9.30 13.18 -12.81
C LYS A 133 -9.92 13.43 -11.43
N GLU A 134 -11.21 13.12 -11.25
CA GLU A 134 -11.94 13.26 -9.98
C GLU A 134 -11.50 12.26 -8.89
N THR A 135 -10.82 11.18 -9.27
CA THR A 135 -10.34 10.13 -8.35
C THR A 135 -8.82 10.12 -8.15
N LEU A 136 -8.11 11.09 -8.74
CA LEU A 136 -6.67 11.23 -8.56
C LEU A 136 -6.39 11.83 -7.18
N ARG A 137 -5.77 11.01 -6.32
CA ARG A 137 -5.33 11.36 -4.97
C ARG A 137 -4.00 10.65 -4.72
N LEU A 138 -3.24 11.13 -3.74
CA LEU A 138 -2.02 10.44 -3.31
C LEU A 138 -2.35 8.97 -2.93
N PRO A 139 -1.45 8.01 -3.19
CA PRO A 139 -1.67 6.60 -2.93
C PRO A 139 -2.16 6.30 -1.51
N ARG A 140 -1.70 7.05 -0.50
CA ARG A 140 -2.16 6.95 0.90
C ARG A 140 -3.68 7.09 1.05
N PHE A 141 -4.31 7.88 0.19
CA PHE A 141 -5.73 8.16 0.19
C PHE A 141 -6.50 7.28 -0.81
N ASN A 142 -5.82 6.50 -1.63
CA ASN A 142 -6.47 5.54 -2.53
C ASN A 142 -6.37 4.10 -2.01
N TYR A 143 -5.34 3.79 -1.25
CA TYR A 143 -5.07 2.44 -0.77
C TYR A 143 -4.81 2.41 0.73
N CYS A 144 -5.18 1.30 1.37
CA CYS A 144 -4.77 1.00 2.74
C CYS A 144 -4.18 -0.40 2.86
N LEU A 145 -3.51 -0.62 3.98
CA LEU A 145 -2.94 -1.90 4.34
C LEU A 145 -3.83 -2.61 5.35
N HIS A 146 -4.05 -3.89 5.15
CA HIS A 146 -4.82 -4.78 5.99
C HIS A 146 -3.91 -5.92 6.44
N VAL A 147 -3.80 -6.10 7.74
CA VAL A 147 -2.99 -7.15 8.35
C VAL A 147 -3.93 -8.12 9.07
N ASP A 148 -4.15 -9.27 8.45
CA ASP A 148 -4.89 -10.40 9.00
C ASP A 148 -3.96 -11.52 9.47
N GLN A 149 -4.55 -12.64 9.88
CA GLN A 149 -3.80 -13.79 10.39
C GLN A 149 -2.84 -14.33 9.33
N ASP A 150 -3.27 -14.39 8.07
CA ASP A 150 -2.42 -14.83 6.97
C ASP A 150 -1.12 -14.00 6.86
N CYS A 151 -1.20 -12.69 7.11
CA CYS A 151 -0.01 -11.83 7.16
C CYS A 151 0.90 -12.20 8.34
N LEU A 152 0.33 -12.43 9.53
CA LEU A 152 1.09 -12.80 10.73
C LEU A 152 1.75 -14.17 10.62
N ASP A 153 1.11 -15.11 9.91
CA ASP A 153 1.65 -16.45 9.68
C ASP A 153 2.94 -16.44 8.83
N THR A 154 3.26 -15.32 8.17
CA THR A 154 4.53 -15.16 7.44
C THR A 154 5.72 -14.78 8.32
N VAL A 155 5.50 -14.34 9.57
CA VAL A 155 6.55 -13.77 10.44
C VAL A 155 7.66 -14.76 10.73
N ASP A 156 7.32 -15.98 11.15
CA ASP A 156 8.32 -16.96 11.56
C ASP A 156 9.11 -17.50 10.36
N ALA A 157 8.43 -17.66 9.21
CA ALA A 157 9.09 -18.03 7.96
C ALA A 157 10.08 -16.94 7.51
N HIS A 158 9.65 -15.67 7.53
CA HIS A 158 10.47 -14.50 7.22
C HIS A 158 11.69 -14.41 8.15
N ALA A 159 11.50 -14.56 9.46
CA ALA A 159 12.58 -14.54 10.45
C ALA A 159 13.61 -15.66 10.24
N ALA A 160 13.17 -16.83 9.78
CA ALA A 160 14.06 -17.96 9.52
C ALA A 160 14.96 -17.77 8.28
N GLY A 161 14.71 -16.76 7.44
CA GLY A 161 15.57 -16.41 6.32
C GLY A 161 15.83 -17.54 5.33
N LYS A 162 14.89 -18.49 5.18
CA LYS A 162 15.10 -19.71 4.39
C LYS A 162 15.40 -19.35 2.93
N PRO A 163 16.55 -19.76 2.36
CA PRO A 163 16.76 -19.66 0.93
C PRO A 163 15.72 -20.53 0.22
N THR A 164 14.93 -19.91 -0.65
CA THR A 164 14.09 -20.62 -1.62
C THR A 164 15.01 -21.16 -2.72
N GLU A 165 14.82 -22.41 -3.11
CA GLU A 165 15.56 -23.07 -4.20
C GLU A 165 15.28 -22.46 -5.60
N THR A 166 14.59 -21.32 -5.66
CA THR A 166 14.27 -20.60 -6.90
C THR A 166 15.26 -19.44 -7.12
N PRO A 167 16.12 -19.50 -8.15
CA PRO A 167 17.20 -18.51 -8.39
C PRO A 167 16.76 -17.05 -8.53
N ASN A 168 15.46 -16.78 -8.74
CA ASN A 168 14.91 -15.44 -8.99
C ASN A 168 14.04 -14.89 -7.86
N TYR A 169 13.84 -15.62 -6.76
CA TYR A 169 12.88 -15.20 -5.73
C TYR A 169 13.45 -15.46 -4.33
N PRO A 170 14.06 -14.48 -3.64
CA PRO A 170 14.64 -14.71 -2.33
C PRO A 170 13.57 -14.84 -1.23
N ALA A 171 13.63 -15.93 -0.48
CA ALA A 171 13.11 -16.19 0.87
C ALA A 171 11.61 -15.90 1.13
N PRO A 172 10.98 -16.52 2.15
CA PRO A 172 9.57 -16.23 2.46
C PRO A 172 9.40 -14.74 2.80
N TYR A 173 8.63 -14.05 1.95
CA TYR A 173 8.35 -12.63 2.13
C TYR A 173 7.42 -12.42 3.33
N LEU A 174 7.73 -11.39 4.13
CA LEU A 174 6.71 -10.76 4.95
C LEU A 174 5.68 -10.13 4.01
N VAL A 175 4.39 -10.45 4.19
CA VAL A 175 3.33 -9.96 3.29
C VAL A 175 2.35 -9.04 3.99
N VAL A 176 1.64 -8.25 3.19
CA VAL A 176 0.53 -7.40 3.63
C VAL A 176 -0.57 -7.39 2.58
N ALA A 177 -1.84 -7.34 2.98
CA ALA A 177 -2.93 -7.11 2.04
C ALA A 177 -3.07 -5.62 1.74
N LEU A 178 -3.06 -5.27 0.47
CA LEU A 178 -3.29 -3.92 -0.03
C LEU A 178 -4.72 -3.82 -0.56
N ILE A 179 -5.50 -2.88 -0.03
CA ILE A 179 -6.92 -2.70 -0.37
C ILE A 179 -7.09 -1.41 -1.17
N ASP A 180 -7.83 -1.50 -2.27
CA ASP A 180 -8.30 -0.37 -3.06
C ASP A 180 -9.54 0.27 -2.41
N GLY A 181 -9.43 1.53 -2.02
CA GLY A 181 -10.52 2.32 -1.46
C GLY A 181 -11.54 2.80 -2.50
N ASP A 182 -11.14 2.92 -3.77
CA ASP A 182 -12.02 3.33 -4.87
C ASP A 182 -12.68 2.14 -5.58
N PHE A 183 -12.30 0.90 -5.25
CA PHE A 183 -12.96 -0.26 -5.80
C PHE A 183 -14.44 -0.29 -5.39
N VAL A 184 -15.31 -0.14 -6.38
CA VAL A 184 -16.74 -0.36 -6.25
C VAL A 184 -17.11 -1.58 -7.08
N ASP A 185 -17.78 -2.53 -6.43
CA ASP A 185 -18.43 -3.64 -7.12
C ASP A 185 -19.73 -3.15 -7.77
N ARG A 186 -19.60 -2.26 -8.76
CA ARG A 186 -20.70 -1.91 -9.66
C ARG A 186 -20.61 -2.87 -10.83
N SER A 187 -21.68 -3.64 -11.03
CA SER A 187 -21.90 -4.38 -12.26
C SER A 187 -21.86 -3.40 -13.44
N ARG A 188 -20.75 -3.36 -14.17
CA ARG A 188 -20.81 -2.75 -15.50
C ARG A 188 -21.62 -3.68 -16.41
N PRO A 189 -22.37 -3.15 -17.40
CA PRO A 189 -23.18 -3.98 -18.30
C PRO A 189 -22.36 -5.06 -19.05
N ASP A 190 -21.05 -4.86 -19.16
CA ASP A 190 -20.05 -5.71 -19.81
C ASP A 190 -19.21 -6.56 -18.84
N ASP A 191 -19.39 -6.41 -17.52
CA ASP A 191 -18.78 -7.27 -16.51
C ASP A 191 -19.52 -8.60 -16.48
N PHE A 192 -19.16 -9.50 -17.40
CA PHE A 192 -19.54 -10.88 -17.27
C PHE A 192 -19.00 -11.40 -15.93
N HIS A 193 -19.89 -11.77 -15.02
CA HIS A 193 -19.59 -12.35 -13.71
C HIS A 193 -19.02 -13.77 -13.90
N GLN A 194 -17.82 -13.87 -14.50
CA GLN A 194 -17.27 -15.11 -15.06
C GLN A 194 -16.54 -15.99 -14.04
N PHE A 195 -16.30 -15.48 -12.83
CA PHE A 195 -15.46 -16.16 -11.84
C PHE A 195 -16.25 -16.53 -10.58
N PRO A 196 -15.89 -17.64 -9.90
CA PRO A 196 -16.53 -18.06 -8.65
C PRO A 196 -16.47 -16.95 -7.58
N PRO A 197 -17.57 -16.64 -6.87
CA PRO A 197 -17.62 -15.56 -5.89
C PRO A 197 -16.45 -15.62 -4.90
N LEU A 198 -15.75 -14.50 -4.74
CA LEU A 198 -14.72 -14.29 -3.73
C LEU A 198 -15.09 -13.04 -2.94
N ASP A 199 -15.35 -13.19 -1.63
CA ASP A 199 -15.88 -12.12 -0.77
C ASP A 199 -17.14 -11.43 -1.36
N GLY A 200 -17.97 -12.20 -2.08
CA GLY A 200 -19.16 -11.69 -2.76
C GLY A 200 -18.92 -11.06 -4.13
N CYS A 201 -17.66 -10.90 -4.56
CA CYS A 201 -17.30 -10.33 -5.86
C CYS A 201 -17.06 -11.41 -6.92
N THR A 202 -17.62 -11.24 -8.11
CA THR A 202 -17.47 -12.14 -9.27
C THR A 202 -16.62 -11.53 -10.39
N ARG A 203 -16.14 -10.29 -10.26
CA ARG A 203 -15.24 -9.62 -11.21
C ARG A 203 -13.78 -10.04 -11.05
N LYS A 204 -13.00 -10.14 -12.12
CA LYS A 204 -11.58 -10.56 -12.06
C LYS A 204 -10.83 -9.83 -10.94
N TYR A 205 -10.86 -8.49 -10.96
CA TYR A 205 -10.32 -7.63 -9.91
C TYR A 205 -11.33 -7.48 -8.77
N VAL A 206 -10.90 -7.80 -7.55
CA VAL A 206 -11.75 -7.77 -6.33
C VAL A 206 -11.42 -6.61 -5.39
N GLY A 207 -10.57 -5.68 -5.84
CA GLY A 207 -10.19 -4.48 -5.10
C GLY A 207 -9.19 -4.72 -3.97
N TRP A 208 -8.45 -5.82 -3.98
CA TRP A 208 -7.35 -6.06 -3.04
C TRP A 208 -6.37 -7.11 -3.55
N GLN A 209 -5.12 -7.09 -3.09
CA GLN A 209 -4.12 -8.14 -3.34
C GLN A 209 -3.09 -8.22 -2.20
N TYR A 210 -2.48 -9.39 -1.99
CA TYR A 210 -1.30 -9.50 -1.11
C TYR A 210 -0.05 -9.01 -1.86
N ARG A 211 0.85 -8.35 -1.15
CA ARG A 211 2.17 -7.96 -1.67
C ARG A 211 3.27 -8.20 -0.62
N PRO A 212 4.51 -8.48 -1.06
CA PRO A 212 5.67 -8.41 -0.18
C PRO A 212 5.80 -7.00 0.39
N VAL A 213 6.01 -6.89 1.71
CA VAL A 213 6.15 -5.59 2.38
C VAL A 213 7.29 -4.76 1.77
N ARG A 214 8.38 -5.43 1.37
CA ARG A 214 9.52 -4.82 0.70
C ARG A 214 9.19 -4.03 -0.58
N LEU A 215 8.10 -4.37 -1.26
CA LEU A 215 7.67 -3.71 -2.50
C LEU A 215 6.64 -2.60 -2.28
N ILE A 216 6.28 -2.31 -1.03
CA ILE A 216 5.35 -1.23 -0.69
C ILE A 216 5.87 0.15 -1.12
N PRO A 217 7.18 0.48 -1.00
CA PRO A 217 7.70 1.73 -1.54
C PRO A 217 7.56 1.82 -3.07
N ASP A 218 7.88 0.75 -3.81
CA ASP A 218 7.71 0.69 -5.27
C ASP A 218 6.24 0.89 -5.66
N PHE A 219 5.33 0.22 -4.95
CA PHE A 219 3.89 0.36 -5.18
C PHE A 219 3.45 1.81 -4.96
N TYR A 220 3.83 2.43 -3.84
CA TYR A 220 3.49 3.82 -3.54
C TYR A 220 3.97 4.75 -4.66
N ASN A 221 5.22 4.59 -5.10
CA ASN A 221 5.78 5.44 -6.14
C ASN A 221 5.07 5.30 -7.50
N ASN A 222 4.63 4.10 -7.86
CA ASN A 222 4.03 3.87 -9.17
C ASN A 222 2.54 4.24 -9.20
N HIS A 223 1.85 4.24 -8.07
CA HIS A 223 0.39 4.37 -8.02
C HIS A 223 -0.12 5.80 -7.76
N HIS A 224 0.72 6.81 -8.04
CA HIS A 224 0.26 8.21 -8.13
C HIS A 224 -0.60 8.44 -9.38
N TYR A 225 -0.27 7.77 -10.49
CA TYR A 225 -0.94 7.95 -11.79
C TYR A 225 -1.55 6.65 -12.36
N TRP A 226 -1.18 5.49 -11.82
CA TRP A 226 -1.67 4.19 -12.25
C TRP A 226 -2.59 3.58 -11.19
N LYS A 227 -3.72 2.98 -11.63
CA LYS A 227 -4.66 2.30 -10.72
C LYS A 227 -4.22 0.84 -10.53
N MET A 228 -4.37 0.32 -9.32
CA MET A 228 -4.06 -1.08 -9.02
C MET A 228 -4.86 -2.08 -9.88
N GLU A 229 -6.07 -1.74 -10.35
CA GLU A 229 -6.84 -2.57 -11.30
C GLU A 229 -6.10 -2.80 -12.64
N SER A 230 -5.22 -1.86 -13.02
CA SER A 230 -4.41 -1.93 -14.25
C SER A 230 -3.11 -2.72 -14.10
N ASP A 231 -2.82 -3.27 -12.90
CA ASP A 231 -1.69 -4.17 -12.69
C ASP A 231 -1.84 -5.42 -13.57
N ILE A 232 -0.99 -5.53 -14.59
CA ILE A 232 -0.97 -6.69 -15.51
C ILE A 232 -0.69 -8.01 -14.78
N GLU A 233 -0.12 -7.94 -13.58
CA GLU A 233 0.27 -9.08 -12.74
C GLU A 233 -0.80 -9.49 -11.74
N TYR A 234 -1.93 -8.78 -11.66
CA TYR A 234 -3.01 -9.16 -10.76
C TYR A 234 -3.55 -10.57 -11.11
N ARG A 235 -3.59 -11.44 -10.10
CA ARG A 235 -4.14 -12.80 -10.20
C ARG A 235 -5.32 -13.00 -9.26
N ARG A 236 -6.22 -13.90 -9.64
CA ARG A 236 -7.40 -14.30 -8.87
C ARG A 236 -7.33 -15.81 -8.53
N PRO A 237 -7.64 -16.26 -7.29
CA PRO A 237 -7.81 -15.41 -6.09
C PRO A 237 -6.55 -14.59 -5.83
N PRO A 238 -6.62 -13.43 -5.16
CA PRO A 238 -5.45 -12.58 -4.99
C PRO A 238 -4.32 -13.34 -4.29
N MET A 239 -3.23 -13.51 -5.03
CA MET A 239 -1.97 -14.10 -4.56
C MET A 239 -0.98 -12.98 -4.25
N ILE A 240 0.21 -13.36 -3.77
CA ILE A 240 1.33 -12.44 -3.58
C ILE A 240 1.78 -11.91 -4.96
N SER A 241 1.49 -10.64 -5.24
CA SER A 241 1.88 -9.91 -6.47
C SER A 241 3.17 -9.11 -6.23
N PRO A 242 4.09 -8.95 -7.21
CA PRO A 242 4.04 -9.34 -8.63
C PRO A 242 4.54 -10.75 -8.93
N PHE A 243 5.17 -11.43 -7.97
CA PHE A 243 5.98 -12.63 -8.18
C PHE A 243 5.18 -13.94 -8.25
N CYS A 244 4.06 -13.93 -8.98
CA CYS A 244 3.19 -15.08 -9.15
C CYS A 244 3.79 -16.18 -10.06
N LEU A 245 4.96 -16.72 -9.73
CA LEU A 245 5.43 -18.01 -10.24
C LEU A 245 5.64 -18.96 -9.05
N GLY A 246 4.53 -19.49 -8.53
CA GLY A 246 4.53 -20.81 -7.89
C GLY A 246 4.73 -20.89 -6.38
N ILE A 247 4.38 -19.88 -5.56
CA ILE A 247 4.46 -20.02 -4.09
C ILE A 247 3.13 -19.67 -3.42
N MET A 248 2.47 -20.75 -2.97
CA MET A 248 1.43 -20.90 -1.95
C MET A 248 0.11 -20.10 -2.02
N PRO A 249 -1.07 -20.75 -1.92
CA PRO A 249 -2.12 -20.18 -1.07
C PRO A 249 -1.54 -20.13 0.36
N LEU A 250 -1.64 -18.99 1.03
CA LEU A 250 -1.31 -18.86 2.46
C LEU A 250 -1.84 -20.10 3.17
N ALA A 251 -0.94 -20.91 3.71
CA ALA A 251 -1.20 -22.31 4.00
C ALA A 251 -2.38 -22.45 4.97
N LYS A 252 -3.59 -22.65 4.44
CA LYS A 252 -4.64 -23.30 5.21
C LYS A 252 -4.24 -24.75 5.27
N GLY A 253 -3.62 -25.14 6.38
CA GLY A 253 -3.51 -26.54 6.74
C GLY A 253 -4.90 -27.13 6.67
N GLU A 254 -5.13 -28.00 5.69
CA GLU A 254 -6.27 -28.89 5.70
C GLU A 254 -6.12 -29.75 6.96
N GLN A 255 -7.08 -29.62 7.87
CA GLN A 255 -7.47 -30.71 8.78
C GLN A 255 -8.67 -31.42 8.16
#